data_AF-A0A7R9U4X8-F1
#
_entry.id   AF-A0A7R9U4X8-F1
#
_cell.length_a   1.000
_cell.length_b   1.000
_cell.length_c   1.000
_cell.angle_alpha   90.00
_cell.angle_beta   90.00
_cell.angle_gamma   90.00
#
_symmetry.space_group_name_H-M   'P 1'
#
loop_
_entity.id
_entity.type
_entity.pdbx_description
1 polymer ?
#
loop_
_entity_poly.entity_id
_entity_poly.type
_entity_poly.pdbx_seq_one_letter_code
_entity_poly.pdbx_strand_id
1 'polypeptide(L)'
;TSSVALWRQNRSNRLRARLESSGSARISSEMRMRRVLASVALVVLCEQATCLAHPLSRRFRNGRTLAPLCRISSKAPLGGTGPAKATVAAGGASSEASAVGYGGVAATWGVLGVFYVLLNGLRRLVPIAVEPFQRGDFGLGLWAAYAGFAVFMAYAEGVKGFQKKFCPFVVRRAQLLKGSTNPLHCIFAPFFCMGLFHASKKRKILSWSLLIGVFGIIQVAKRLAYPWNAIVDAGAVVGLGWGCISLGATYVRSLFGQVPSISAELPSETEY
;
A
#
# COMPACT_ATOMS: atom_id res chain seq x y z
N THR A 1 -54.27 0.55 -35.37
CA THR A 1 -53.62 -0.34 -34.39
C THR A 1 -52.18 -0.69 -34.75
N SER A 2 -51.84 -0.88 -36.03
CA SER A 2 -50.50 -1.28 -36.48
C SER A 2 -49.35 -0.28 -36.21
N SER A 3 -49.57 1.05 -36.32
CA SER A 3 -48.51 2.04 -36.08
C SER A 3 -48.02 2.11 -34.63
N VAL A 4 -48.88 1.84 -33.65
CA VAL A 4 -48.52 1.90 -32.23
C VAL A 4 -47.65 0.69 -31.84
N ALA A 5 -47.94 -0.49 -32.41
CA ALA A 5 -47.13 -1.68 -32.21
C ALA A 5 -45.72 -1.51 -32.80
N LEU A 6 -45.63 -0.94 -34.02
CA LEU A 6 -44.37 -0.70 -34.71
C LEU A 6 -43.50 0.35 -33.98
N TRP A 7 -44.13 1.38 -33.40
CA TRP A 7 -43.44 2.36 -32.56
C TRP A 7 -42.88 1.76 -31.27
N ARG A 8 -43.65 0.90 -30.57
CA ARG A 8 -43.18 0.20 -29.36
C ARG A 8 -42.00 -0.73 -29.66
N GLN A 9 -42.07 -1.48 -30.76
CA GLN A 9 -40.99 -2.37 -31.20
C GLN A 9 -39.68 -1.59 -31.45
N ASN A 10 -39.79 -0.47 -32.19
CA ASN A 10 -38.63 0.36 -32.54
C ASN A 10 -38.02 1.09 -31.31
N ARG A 11 -38.84 1.42 -30.31
CA ARG A 11 -38.35 1.98 -29.04
C ARG A 11 -37.60 0.94 -28.21
N SER A 12 -38.10 -0.29 -28.14
CA SER A 12 -37.45 -1.40 -27.44
C SER A 12 -36.08 -1.73 -28.04
N ASN A 13 -35.99 -1.81 -29.37
CA ASN A 13 -34.74 -2.08 -30.07
C ASN A 13 -33.69 -0.98 -29.84
N ARG A 14 -34.10 0.29 -29.81
CA ARG A 14 -33.19 1.41 -29.50
C ARG A 14 -32.67 1.40 -28.06
N LEU A 15 -33.49 0.94 -27.11
CA LEU A 15 -33.06 0.81 -25.72
C LEU A 15 -32.07 -0.35 -25.54
N ARG A 16 -32.31 -1.49 -26.17
CA ARG A 16 -31.37 -2.63 -26.16
C ARG A 16 -30.01 -2.24 -26.75
N ALA A 17 -30.00 -1.58 -27.90
CA ALA A 17 -28.76 -1.12 -28.53
C ALA A 17 -27.97 -0.12 -27.65
N ARG A 18 -28.65 0.75 -26.89
CA ARG A 18 -28.00 1.67 -25.94
C ARG A 18 -27.42 0.97 -24.71
N LEU A 19 -28.09 -0.08 -24.22
CA LEU A 19 -27.60 -0.87 -23.08
C LEU A 19 -26.38 -1.71 -23.48
N GLU A 20 -26.42 -2.31 -24.67
CA GLU A 20 -25.29 -3.08 -25.22
C GLU A 20 -24.06 -2.19 -25.49
N SER A 21 -24.25 -1.00 -26.07
CA SER A 21 -23.14 -0.06 -26.29
C SER A 21 -22.54 0.47 -24.99
N SER A 22 -23.38 0.76 -23.99
CA SER A 22 -22.94 1.20 -22.66
C SER A 22 -22.21 0.09 -21.89
N GLY A 23 -22.67 -1.16 -22.03
CA GLY A 23 -22.01 -2.34 -21.45
C GLY A 23 -20.64 -2.58 -22.07
N SER A 24 -20.56 -2.53 -23.41
CA SER A 24 -19.32 -2.76 -24.15
C SER A 24 -18.27 -1.64 -23.90
N ALA A 25 -18.70 -0.38 -23.81
CA ALA A 25 -17.82 0.73 -23.45
C ALA A 25 -17.28 0.61 -22.01
N ARG A 26 -18.11 0.16 -21.06
CA ARG A 26 -17.71 -0.07 -19.66
C ARG A 26 -16.75 -1.26 -19.52
N ILE A 27 -16.95 -2.31 -20.31
CA ILE A 27 -16.06 -3.49 -20.33
C ILE A 27 -14.71 -3.15 -20.99
N SER A 28 -14.73 -2.32 -22.03
CA SER A 28 -13.52 -1.83 -22.72
C SER A 28 -12.67 -0.92 -21.82
N SER A 29 -13.30 -0.01 -21.07
CA SER A 29 -12.59 0.85 -20.10
C SER A 29 -12.02 0.04 -18.93
N GLU A 30 -12.76 -0.94 -18.41
CA GLU A 30 -12.28 -1.92 -17.42
C GLU A 30 -11.07 -2.71 -17.94
N MET A 31 -11.09 -3.20 -19.19
CA MET A 31 -9.96 -3.94 -19.77
C MET A 31 -8.75 -3.06 -20.06
N ARG A 32 -8.95 -1.82 -20.52
CA ARG A 32 -7.86 -0.87 -20.77
C ARG A 32 -7.24 -0.43 -19.45
N MET A 33 -8.07 -0.21 -18.43
CA MET A 33 -7.64 0.05 -17.07
C MET A 33 -6.83 -1.15 -16.55
N ARG A 34 -7.36 -2.39 -16.58
CA ARG A 34 -6.68 -3.64 -16.17
C ARG A 34 -5.32 -3.85 -16.83
N ARG A 35 -5.15 -3.49 -18.11
CA ARG A 35 -3.85 -3.55 -18.79
C ARG A 35 -2.86 -2.53 -18.25
N VAL A 36 -3.29 -1.29 -17.99
CA VAL A 36 -2.48 -0.29 -17.30
C VAL A 36 -2.17 -0.73 -15.85
N LEU A 37 -3.13 -1.35 -15.15
CA LEU A 37 -2.94 -1.93 -13.81
C LEU A 37 -1.86 -3.01 -13.83
N ALA A 38 -1.90 -3.91 -14.82
CA ALA A 38 -0.92 -4.96 -15.00
C ALA A 38 0.46 -4.40 -15.31
N SER A 39 0.57 -3.37 -16.17
CA SER A 39 1.87 -2.74 -16.48
C SER A 39 2.48 -2.02 -15.28
N VAL A 40 1.70 -1.25 -14.51
CA VAL A 40 2.22 -0.55 -13.33
C VAL A 40 2.55 -1.54 -12.21
N ALA A 41 1.71 -2.55 -11.99
CA ALA A 41 2.02 -3.64 -11.06
C ALA A 41 3.26 -4.42 -11.49
N LEU A 42 3.45 -4.69 -12.79
CA LEU A 42 4.66 -5.31 -13.32
C LEU A 42 5.89 -4.45 -13.08
N VAL A 43 5.82 -3.13 -13.30
CA VAL A 43 6.96 -2.24 -13.07
C VAL A 43 7.35 -2.26 -11.60
N VAL A 44 6.37 -2.15 -10.69
CA VAL A 44 6.62 -2.19 -9.24
C VAL A 44 7.11 -3.57 -8.79
N LEU A 45 6.51 -4.66 -9.27
CA LEU A 45 6.93 -6.03 -8.95
C LEU A 45 8.30 -6.37 -9.54
N CYS A 46 8.60 -5.92 -10.75
CA CYS A 46 9.89 -6.10 -11.41
C CYS A 46 10.99 -5.33 -10.66
N GLU A 47 10.71 -4.10 -10.22
CA GLU A 47 11.66 -3.31 -9.42
C GLU A 47 11.92 -3.96 -8.04
N GLN A 48 10.87 -4.48 -7.39
CA GLN A 48 10.98 -5.24 -6.14
C GLN A 48 11.76 -6.55 -6.32
N ALA A 49 11.52 -7.28 -7.42
CA ALA A 49 12.22 -8.51 -7.75
C ALA A 49 13.71 -8.27 -8.06
N THR A 50 14.02 -7.15 -8.73
CA THR A 50 15.40 -6.76 -9.06
C THR A 50 16.19 -6.43 -7.78
N CYS A 51 15.55 -5.80 -6.79
CA CYS A 51 16.17 -5.51 -5.49
C CYS A 51 16.30 -6.74 -4.58
N LEU A 52 15.41 -7.73 -4.67
CA LEU A 52 15.55 -9.03 -4.00
C LEU A 52 16.66 -9.91 -4.59
N ALA A 53 16.99 -9.74 -5.87
CA ALA A 53 18.09 -10.44 -6.52
C ALA A 53 19.48 -9.88 -6.18
N HIS A 54 19.56 -8.63 -5.69
CA HIS A 54 20.83 -7.92 -5.52
C HIS A 54 21.64 -8.14 -4.21
N PRO A 55 21.10 -8.70 -3.08
CA PRO A 55 21.92 -9.03 -1.93
C PRO A 55 22.44 -10.48 -1.95
N LEU A 56 21.89 -11.37 -2.78
CA LEU A 56 22.32 -12.77 -2.86
C LEU A 56 23.56 -12.97 -3.75
N SER A 57 23.78 -12.09 -4.74
CA SER A 57 24.95 -12.19 -5.63
C SER A 57 26.27 -11.69 -5.00
N ARG A 58 26.22 -10.96 -3.89
CA ARG A 58 27.43 -10.49 -3.18
C ARG A 58 27.88 -11.38 -2.02
N ARG A 59 27.09 -12.39 -1.63
CA ARG A 59 27.44 -13.29 -0.51
C ARG A 59 28.07 -14.62 -0.92
N PHE A 60 28.22 -14.88 -2.22
CA PHE A 60 28.76 -16.14 -2.76
C PHE A 60 30.15 -16.04 -3.40
N ARG A 61 30.91 -14.96 -3.14
CA ARG A 61 32.29 -14.82 -3.67
C ARG A 61 33.40 -14.93 -2.63
N ASN A 62 33.10 -14.83 -1.33
CA ASN A 62 34.14 -14.96 -0.30
C ASN A 62 33.89 -16.23 0.51
N GLY A 63 34.49 -17.32 0.03
CA GLY A 63 34.67 -18.53 0.80
C GLY A 63 35.39 -18.21 2.10
N ARG A 64 34.74 -18.53 3.22
CA ARG A 64 35.39 -18.82 4.48
C ARG A 64 34.54 -19.84 5.22
N THR A 65 35.00 -21.08 5.08
CA THR A 65 34.78 -22.25 5.91
C THR A 65 34.77 -21.87 7.39
N LEU A 66 33.73 -22.24 8.14
CA LEU A 66 33.87 -22.77 9.50
C LEU A 66 32.68 -23.70 9.79
N ALA A 67 33.05 -24.85 10.35
CA ALA A 67 32.28 -26.07 10.53
C ALA A 67 31.48 -26.06 11.87
N PRO A 68 30.75 -27.14 12.21
CA PRO A 68 29.59 -27.14 13.10
C PRO A 68 29.88 -27.57 14.55
N LEU A 69 29.01 -27.17 15.48
CA LEU A 69 28.82 -27.79 16.81
C LEU A 69 27.30 -27.78 17.08
N CYS A 70 26.55 -28.88 16.96
CA CYS A 70 26.42 -30.04 17.89
C CYS A 70 26.06 -29.57 19.32
N ARG A 71 24.77 -29.62 19.73
CA ARG A 71 24.01 -30.72 20.41
C ARG A 71 24.13 -30.66 21.95
N ILE A 72 23.06 -31.11 22.64
CA ILE A 72 22.87 -31.41 24.10
C ILE A 72 22.07 -30.29 24.81
N SER A 73 21.05 -30.49 25.65
CA SER A 73 20.24 -31.63 26.10
C SER A 73 19.14 -31.10 27.05
N SER A 74 18.02 -31.81 27.10
CA SER A 74 17.00 -31.97 28.16
C SER A 74 17.19 -31.28 29.54
N LYS A 75 16.10 -30.66 30.06
CA LYS A 75 15.40 -31.14 31.28
C LYS A 75 14.12 -30.35 31.59
N ALA A 76 13.05 -31.10 31.86
CA ALA A 76 11.87 -30.67 32.61
C ALA A 76 12.17 -30.62 34.12
N PRO A 77 11.28 -30.00 34.92
CA PRO A 77 10.63 -30.78 35.97
C PRO A 77 9.12 -30.53 36.12
N LEU A 78 8.48 -31.58 36.63
CA LEU A 78 7.09 -31.68 37.08
C LEU A 78 6.90 -31.10 38.49
N GLY A 79 5.68 -30.63 38.78
CA GLY A 79 5.06 -30.79 40.11
C GLY A 79 4.71 -29.51 40.88
N GLY A 80 3.42 -29.23 41.05
CA GLY A 80 2.90 -28.22 41.98
C GLY A 80 1.38 -28.05 41.88
N THR A 81 0.65 -28.79 42.70
CA THR A 81 -0.81 -28.87 42.81
C THR A 81 -1.42 -27.71 43.62
N GLY A 82 -2.60 -27.20 43.20
CA GLY A 82 -3.48 -26.33 44.00
C GLY A 82 -4.79 -26.00 43.26
N PRO A 83 -5.99 -26.08 43.89
CA PRO A 83 -7.28 -26.09 43.20
C PRO A 83 -8.05 -24.75 43.21
N ALA A 84 -9.12 -24.69 42.41
CA ALA A 84 -10.18 -23.68 42.30
C ALA A 84 -9.86 -22.44 41.42
N LYS A 85 -10.73 -21.94 40.54
CA LYS A 85 -12.20 -22.06 40.44
C LYS A 85 -12.61 -21.88 38.97
N ALA A 86 -13.56 -22.71 38.54
CA ALA A 86 -14.18 -22.66 37.23
C ALA A 86 -14.97 -21.35 37.02
N THR A 87 -14.92 -20.82 35.80
CA THR A 87 -16.07 -20.12 35.21
C THR A 87 -16.19 -20.60 33.77
N VAL A 88 -17.29 -21.29 33.52
CA VAL A 88 -17.70 -21.86 32.24
C VAL A 88 -18.36 -20.75 31.42
N ALA A 89 -17.90 -20.56 30.19
CA ALA A 89 -18.76 -20.08 29.11
C ALA A 89 -18.38 -20.86 27.85
N ALA A 90 -19.25 -21.81 27.52
CA ALA A 90 -19.18 -22.69 26.37
C ALA A 90 -19.38 -21.91 25.06
N GLY A 91 -18.72 -22.35 24.00
CA GLY A 91 -18.93 -21.79 22.65
C GLY A 91 -18.03 -22.39 21.57
N GLY A 92 -18.10 -23.72 21.40
CA GLY A 92 -17.86 -24.40 20.11
C GLY A 92 -16.48 -24.29 19.47
N ALA A 93 -15.60 -25.25 19.80
CA ALA A 93 -14.51 -25.63 18.92
C ALA A 93 -15.04 -26.56 17.82
N SER A 94 -15.00 -26.11 16.57
CA SER A 94 -14.78 -27.00 15.42
C SER A 94 -13.30 -26.90 15.04
N SER A 95 -12.62 -28.03 15.21
CA SER A 95 -11.21 -28.22 14.93
C SER A 95 -11.04 -28.58 13.46
N GLU A 96 -10.46 -27.72 12.61
CA GLU A 96 -9.79 -28.15 11.38
C GLU A 96 -8.60 -27.22 11.01
N ALA A 97 -7.45 -27.88 10.80
CA ALA A 97 -6.19 -27.41 10.21
C ALA A 97 -5.41 -26.28 10.91
N SER A 98 -4.37 -26.69 11.64
CA SER A 98 -3.25 -25.88 12.11
C SER A 98 -2.62 -25.04 10.99
N ALA A 99 -3.12 -23.82 10.78
CA ALA A 99 -2.49 -22.84 9.91
C ALA A 99 -1.20 -22.37 10.58
N VAL A 100 -0.05 -22.62 9.95
CA VAL A 100 1.24 -22.11 10.40
C VAL A 100 1.15 -20.59 10.55
N GLY A 101 1.49 -20.10 11.75
CA GLY A 101 1.37 -18.70 12.15
C GLY A 101 2.33 -17.76 11.41
N TYR A 102 2.07 -17.49 10.13
CA TYR A 102 2.83 -16.51 9.32
C TYR A 102 2.27 -15.09 9.40
N GLY A 103 1.20 -14.87 10.16
CA GLY A 103 0.45 -13.63 10.16
C GLY A 103 1.26 -12.39 10.55
N GLY A 104 2.19 -12.52 11.51
CA GLY A 104 3.09 -11.44 11.90
C GLY A 104 4.11 -11.08 10.80
N VAL A 105 4.63 -12.10 10.10
CA VAL A 105 5.60 -11.92 9.01
C VAL A 105 4.93 -11.26 7.80
N ALA A 106 3.72 -11.69 7.44
CA ALA A 106 2.94 -11.11 6.36
C ALA A 106 2.57 -9.64 6.64
N ALA A 107 2.17 -9.31 7.88
CA ALA A 107 1.90 -7.94 8.31
C ALA A 107 3.15 -7.06 8.17
N THR A 108 4.29 -7.56 8.63
CA THR A 108 5.59 -6.86 8.55
C THR A 108 6.02 -6.66 7.10
N TRP A 109 5.91 -7.70 6.28
CA TRP A 109 6.18 -7.65 4.84
C TRP A 109 5.32 -6.59 4.13
N GLY A 110 4.02 -6.55 4.47
CA GLY A 110 3.10 -5.56 3.92
C GLY A 110 3.51 -4.12 4.22
N VAL A 111 3.80 -3.81 5.48
CA VAL A 111 4.20 -2.46 5.89
C VAL A 111 5.57 -2.09 5.33
N LEU A 112 6.55 -3.00 5.38
CA LEU A 112 7.88 -2.77 4.84
C LEU A 112 7.86 -2.55 3.32
N GLY A 113 7.03 -3.31 2.58
CA GLY A 113 6.87 -3.11 1.14
C GLY A 113 6.28 -1.73 0.80
N VAL A 114 5.30 -1.26 1.57
CA VAL A 114 4.75 0.10 1.40
C VAL A 114 5.80 1.16 1.75
N PHE A 115 6.52 0.96 2.86
CA PHE A 115 7.60 1.85 3.28
C PHE A 115 8.70 1.95 2.22
N TYR A 116 9.08 0.83 1.61
CA TYR A 116 10.04 0.78 0.50
C TYR A 116 9.56 1.60 -0.71
N VAL A 117 8.28 1.49 -1.10
CA VAL A 117 7.73 2.26 -2.22
C VAL A 117 7.83 3.77 -1.95
N LEU A 118 7.54 4.21 -0.72
CA LEU A 118 7.68 5.62 -0.32
C LEU A 118 9.15 6.07 -0.37
N LEU A 119 10.07 5.27 0.17
CA LEU A 119 11.50 5.57 0.14
C LEU A 119 12.07 5.60 -1.28
N ASN A 120 11.62 4.71 -2.18
CA ASN A 120 12.05 4.72 -3.57
C ASN A 120 11.60 6.01 -4.28
N GLY A 121 10.38 6.48 -4.00
CA GLY A 121 9.91 7.79 -4.46
C GLY A 121 10.80 8.92 -3.95
N LEU A 122 11.10 8.91 -2.65
CA LEU A 122 11.98 9.89 -2.01
C LEU A 122 13.37 9.92 -2.65
N ARG A 123 14.01 8.75 -2.83
CA ARG A 123 15.33 8.61 -3.45
C ARG A 123 15.40 9.22 -4.85
N ARG A 124 14.32 9.17 -5.62
CA ARG A 124 14.24 9.73 -6.98
C ARG A 124 14.04 11.25 -7.00
N LEU A 125 13.32 11.79 -6.01
CA LEU A 125 12.96 13.22 -5.94
C LEU A 125 14.02 14.07 -5.24
N VAL A 126 14.70 13.54 -4.23
CA VAL A 126 15.76 14.24 -3.48
C VAL A 126 16.83 14.90 -4.36
N PRO A 127 17.42 14.23 -5.39
CA PRO A 127 18.47 14.88 -6.19
C PRO A 127 17.96 16.12 -6.94
N ILE A 128 16.69 16.15 -7.33
CA ILE A 128 16.06 17.29 -8.03
C ILE A 128 15.76 18.41 -7.02
N ALA A 129 15.26 18.05 -5.84
CA ALA A 129 14.97 19.02 -4.77
C ALA A 129 16.22 19.74 -4.24
N VAL A 130 17.39 19.10 -4.27
CA VAL A 130 18.65 19.67 -3.77
C VAL A 130 19.38 20.53 -4.82
N GLU A 131 18.99 20.45 -6.09
CA GLU A 131 19.60 21.19 -7.20
C GLU A 131 19.72 22.72 -6.95
N PRO A 132 18.71 23.42 -6.37
CA PRO A 132 18.83 24.84 -6.02
C PRO A 132 19.94 25.17 -5.05
N PHE A 133 20.22 24.29 -4.08
CA PHE A 133 21.28 24.50 -3.09
C PHE A 133 22.67 24.32 -3.68
N GLN A 134 22.79 23.45 -4.69
CA GLN A 134 24.06 23.18 -5.36
C GLN A 134 24.45 24.30 -6.31
N ARG A 135 23.47 24.89 -7.00
CA ARG A 135 23.73 25.98 -7.95
C ARG A 135 23.82 27.36 -7.28
N GLY A 136 23.04 27.60 -6.23
CA GLY A 136 23.02 28.90 -5.55
C GLY A 136 22.31 30.01 -6.32
N ASP A 137 21.57 29.68 -7.39
CA ASP A 137 20.94 30.65 -8.30
C ASP A 137 19.62 31.25 -7.76
N PHE A 138 19.20 30.90 -6.54
CA PHE A 138 17.91 31.30 -6.00
C PHE A 138 17.98 32.70 -5.36
N GLY A 139 17.23 33.64 -5.95
CA GLY A 139 16.92 34.90 -5.28
C GLY A 139 16.02 34.69 -4.04
N LEU A 140 15.97 35.69 -3.15
CA LEU A 140 15.20 35.62 -1.89
C LEU A 140 13.72 35.25 -2.09
N GLY A 141 13.07 35.76 -3.14
CA GLY A 141 11.68 35.43 -3.45
C GLY A 141 11.46 33.96 -3.80
N LEU A 142 12.41 33.34 -4.51
CA LEU A 142 12.35 31.91 -4.84
C LEU A 142 12.63 31.04 -3.61
N TRP A 143 13.51 31.46 -2.71
CA TRP A 143 13.70 30.81 -1.42
C TRP A 143 12.45 30.87 -0.55
N ALA A 144 11.76 32.01 -0.51
CA ALA A 144 10.49 32.14 0.20
C ALA A 144 9.41 31.24 -0.40
N ALA A 145 9.31 31.18 -1.74
CA ALA A 145 8.39 30.26 -2.43
C ALA A 145 8.74 28.79 -2.17
N TYR A 146 10.02 28.43 -2.19
CA TYR A 146 10.53 27.09 -1.91
C TYR A 146 10.16 26.64 -0.49
N ALA A 147 10.51 27.45 0.52
CA ALA A 147 10.20 27.16 1.91
C ALA A 147 8.69 27.16 2.18
N GLY A 148 7.97 28.15 1.64
CA GLY A 148 6.52 28.27 1.80
C GLY A 148 5.77 27.07 1.21
N PHE A 149 6.13 26.64 0.00
CA PHE A 149 5.54 25.47 -0.64
C PHE A 149 5.91 24.17 0.09
N ALA A 150 7.16 24.04 0.57
CA ALA A 150 7.60 22.91 1.36
C ALA A 150 6.80 22.76 2.67
N VAL A 151 6.57 23.86 3.40
CA VAL A 151 5.75 23.87 4.61
C VAL A 151 4.29 23.53 4.30
N PHE A 152 3.74 24.10 3.22
CA PHE A 152 2.38 23.77 2.78
C PHE A 152 2.23 22.28 2.49
N MET A 153 3.16 21.68 1.75
CA MET A 153 3.15 20.24 1.43
C MET A 153 3.38 19.35 2.65
N ALA A 154 4.24 19.77 3.59
CA ALA A 154 4.43 19.07 4.86
C ALA A 154 3.10 18.93 5.62
N TYR A 155 2.29 19.99 5.64
CA TYR A 155 0.99 19.96 6.32
C TYR A 155 -0.09 19.26 5.49
N ALA A 156 -0.25 19.62 4.21
CA ALA A 156 -1.31 19.13 3.35
C ALA A 156 -1.14 17.64 3.01
N GLU A 157 0.07 17.23 2.60
CA GLU A 157 0.34 15.84 2.27
C GLU A 157 0.86 15.07 3.47
N GLY A 158 1.88 15.57 4.16
CA GLY A 158 2.50 14.87 5.30
C GLY A 158 1.50 14.61 6.43
N VAL A 159 0.92 15.68 6.99
CA VAL A 159 0.04 15.56 8.16
C VAL A 159 -1.37 15.10 7.77
N LYS A 160 -2.04 15.82 6.86
CA LYS A 160 -3.45 15.50 6.50
C LYS A 160 -3.57 14.26 5.63
N GLY A 161 -2.65 14.04 4.71
CA GLY A 161 -2.64 12.89 3.80
C GLY A 161 -2.08 11.64 4.48
N PHE A 162 -0.77 11.64 4.76
CA PHE A 162 -0.08 10.46 5.24
C PHE A 162 -0.43 10.12 6.68
N GLN A 163 -0.13 11.02 7.62
CA GLN A 163 -0.24 10.73 9.05
C GLN A 163 -1.66 10.42 9.51
N LYS A 164 -2.67 11.20 9.06
CA LYS A 164 -4.06 11.03 9.52
C LYS A 164 -4.85 9.97 8.78
N LYS A 165 -4.55 9.72 7.50
CA LYS A 165 -5.38 8.83 6.65
C LYS A 165 -4.61 7.60 6.19
N PHE A 166 -3.52 7.78 5.45
CA PHE A 166 -2.84 6.67 4.78
C PHE A 166 -2.11 5.73 5.75
N CYS A 167 -1.26 6.25 6.64
CA CYS A 167 -0.46 5.46 7.59
C CYS A 167 -1.32 4.61 8.54
N PRO A 168 -2.33 5.15 9.25
CA PRO A 168 -3.17 4.33 10.12
C PRO A 168 -3.96 3.28 9.34
N PHE A 169 -4.36 3.59 8.10
CA PHE A 169 -5.05 2.63 7.23
C PHE A 169 -4.16 1.45 6.81
N VAL A 170 -2.94 1.73 6.34
CA VAL A 170 -1.96 0.70 5.96
C VAL A 170 -1.67 -0.23 7.14
N VAL A 171 -1.43 0.33 8.33
CA VAL A 171 -1.15 -0.44 9.53
C VAL A 171 -2.37 -1.27 9.95
N ARG A 172 -3.58 -0.70 9.91
CA ARG A 172 -4.80 -1.45 10.23
C ARG A 172 -4.99 -2.66 9.31
N ARG A 173 -4.77 -2.51 8.01
CA ARG A 173 -4.86 -3.62 7.05
C ARG A 173 -3.73 -4.64 7.24
N ALA A 174 -2.54 -4.19 7.60
CA ALA A 174 -1.46 -5.09 7.98
C ALA A 174 -1.84 -5.97 9.18
N GLN A 175 -2.58 -5.44 10.17
CA GLN A 175 -3.05 -6.26 11.30
C GLN A 175 -4.06 -7.34 10.87
N LEU A 176 -4.86 -7.12 9.82
CA LEU A 176 -5.79 -8.14 9.32
C LEU A 176 -5.07 -9.35 8.72
N LEU A 177 -3.87 -9.16 8.17
CA LEU A 177 -3.03 -10.25 7.68
C LEU A 177 -2.56 -11.19 8.80
N LYS A 178 -2.61 -10.74 10.07
CA LYS A 178 -2.24 -11.60 11.20
C LYS A 178 -3.17 -12.80 11.38
N GLY A 179 -4.43 -12.67 10.99
CA GLY A 179 -5.44 -13.73 11.08
C GLY A 179 -5.83 -14.35 9.74
N SER A 180 -5.26 -13.90 8.62
CA SER A 180 -5.65 -14.40 7.30
C SER A 180 -4.93 -15.70 6.94
N THR A 181 -5.69 -16.72 6.56
CA THR A 181 -5.16 -18.02 6.07
C THR A 181 -4.82 -18.00 4.58
N ASN A 182 -5.21 -16.95 3.84
CA ASN A 182 -5.06 -16.89 2.40
C ASN A 182 -3.61 -16.51 1.97
N PRO A 183 -2.85 -17.43 1.35
CA PRO A 183 -1.45 -17.18 1.01
C PRO A 183 -1.25 -16.08 -0.03
N LEU A 184 -2.26 -15.82 -0.89
CA LEU A 184 -2.19 -14.73 -1.87
C LEU A 184 -2.15 -13.36 -1.21
N HIS A 185 -2.84 -13.20 -0.08
CA HIS A 185 -2.81 -11.96 0.70
C HIS A 185 -1.42 -11.75 1.33
N CYS A 186 -0.75 -12.82 1.74
CA CYS A 186 0.59 -12.77 2.32
C CYS A 186 1.66 -12.41 1.27
N ILE A 187 1.64 -13.01 0.07
CA ILE A 187 2.61 -12.71 -0.99
C ILE A 187 2.47 -11.26 -1.47
N PHE A 188 1.24 -10.83 -1.72
CA PHE A 188 0.93 -9.46 -2.16
C PHE A 188 0.55 -8.53 -1.00
N ALA A 189 1.09 -8.79 0.21
CA ALA A 189 0.76 -8.03 1.40
C ALA A 189 0.93 -6.51 1.25
N PRO A 190 1.96 -5.97 0.57
CA PRO A 190 2.10 -4.52 0.41
C PRO A 190 0.93 -3.89 -0.35
N PHE A 191 0.51 -4.54 -1.43
CA PHE A 191 -0.62 -4.12 -2.25
C PHE A 191 -1.96 -4.33 -1.54
N PHE A 192 -2.07 -5.38 -0.71
CA PHE A 192 -3.21 -5.59 0.17
C PHE A 192 -3.31 -4.45 1.20
N CYS A 193 -2.21 -4.06 1.84
CA CYS A 193 -2.19 -3.01 2.85
C CYS A 193 -2.51 -1.63 2.26
N MET A 194 -2.13 -1.35 1.01
CA MET A 194 -2.55 -0.15 0.27
C MET A 194 -4.02 -0.19 -0.21
N GLY A 195 -4.69 -1.33 -0.12
CA GLY A 195 -6.09 -1.49 -0.51
C GLY A 195 -6.33 -1.61 -2.02
N LEU A 196 -5.34 -2.07 -2.80
CA LEU A 196 -5.49 -2.23 -4.25
C LEU A 196 -6.46 -3.38 -4.63
N PHE A 197 -6.46 -4.44 -3.84
CA PHE A 197 -7.38 -5.57 -3.99
C PHE A 197 -8.01 -5.93 -2.64
N HIS A 198 -9.14 -6.64 -2.67
CA HIS A 198 -9.89 -7.01 -1.46
C HIS A 198 -10.27 -5.80 -0.56
N ALA A 199 -10.68 -4.70 -1.19
CA ALA A 199 -11.19 -3.50 -0.54
C ALA A 199 -12.56 -3.10 -1.13
N SER A 200 -13.31 -2.26 -0.41
CA SER A 200 -14.59 -1.73 -0.90
C SER A 200 -14.44 -1.06 -2.29
N LYS A 201 -15.49 -1.07 -3.11
CA LYS A 201 -15.46 -0.47 -4.47
C LYS A 201 -14.98 1.00 -4.44
N LYS A 202 -15.44 1.76 -3.43
CA LYS A 202 -15.03 3.15 -3.19
C LYS A 202 -13.53 3.25 -2.88
N ARG A 203 -13.00 2.35 -2.05
CA ARG A 203 -11.57 2.36 -1.67
C ARG A 203 -10.66 1.96 -2.82
N LYS A 204 -11.05 0.97 -3.63
CA LYS A 204 -10.27 0.61 -4.83
C LYS A 204 -10.11 1.81 -5.75
N ILE A 205 -11.19 2.55 -6.02
CA ILE A 205 -11.14 3.77 -6.83
C ILE A 205 -10.18 4.79 -6.21
N LEU A 206 -10.24 5.00 -4.89
CA LEU A 206 -9.35 5.94 -4.19
C LEU A 206 -7.87 5.53 -4.28
N SER A 207 -7.55 4.25 -4.04
CA SER A 207 -6.17 3.76 -4.12
C SER A 207 -5.61 3.88 -5.55
N TRP A 208 -6.43 3.59 -6.57
CA TRP A 208 -6.04 3.78 -7.96
C TRP A 208 -5.93 5.26 -8.35
N SER A 209 -6.83 6.12 -7.89
CA SER A 209 -6.74 7.56 -8.16
C SER A 209 -5.54 8.19 -7.48
N LEU A 210 -5.13 7.70 -6.31
CA LEU A 210 -3.90 8.15 -5.65
C LEU A 210 -2.66 7.75 -6.45
N LEU A 211 -2.60 6.50 -6.93
CA LEU A 211 -1.47 6.05 -7.74
C LEU A 211 -1.36 6.86 -9.05
N ILE A 212 -2.47 6.96 -9.79
CA ILE A 212 -2.53 7.73 -11.04
C ILE A 212 -2.28 9.22 -10.78
N GLY A 213 -2.83 9.77 -9.70
CA GLY A 213 -2.67 11.17 -9.31
C GLY A 213 -1.22 11.53 -9.04
N VAL A 214 -0.52 10.71 -8.23
CA VAL A 214 0.90 10.92 -7.95
C VAL A 214 1.74 10.82 -9.23
N PHE A 215 1.52 9.80 -10.06
CA PHE A 215 2.20 9.70 -11.36
C PHE A 215 1.90 10.91 -12.24
N GLY A 216 0.64 11.35 -12.32
CA GLY A 216 0.23 12.51 -13.10
C GLY A 216 0.92 13.80 -12.64
N ILE A 217 0.92 14.06 -11.33
CA ILE A 217 1.58 15.25 -10.74
C ILE A 217 3.08 15.22 -11.01
N ILE A 218 3.75 14.08 -10.86
CA ILE A 218 5.19 13.96 -11.17
C ILE A 218 5.46 14.25 -12.66
N GLN A 219 4.62 13.71 -13.55
CA GLN A 219 4.79 13.95 -14.99
C GLN A 219 4.53 15.41 -15.37
N VAL A 220 3.62 16.09 -14.67
CA VAL A 220 3.42 17.54 -14.82
C VAL A 220 4.62 18.28 -14.27
N ALA A 221 5.09 17.98 -13.05
CA ALA A 221 6.24 18.60 -12.40
C ALA A 221 7.49 18.57 -13.27
N LYS A 222 7.76 17.45 -13.93
CA LYS A 222 8.87 17.28 -14.88
C LYS A 222 8.80 18.16 -16.14
N ARG A 223 7.62 18.68 -16.49
CA ARG A 223 7.45 19.60 -17.62
C ARG A 223 7.62 21.05 -17.22
N LEU A 224 7.68 21.37 -15.93
CA LEU A 224 8.02 22.72 -15.50
C LEU A 224 9.51 22.97 -15.75
N ALA A 225 9.80 24.13 -16.35
CA ALA A 225 11.17 24.59 -16.45
C ALA A 225 11.73 24.88 -15.05
N TYR A 226 13.04 24.68 -14.91
CA TYR A 226 13.79 25.18 -13.77
C TYR A 226 13.52 26.69 -13.60
N PRO A 227 13.25 27.21 -12.39
CA PRO A 227 13.43 26.60 -11.05
C PRO A 227 12.17 25.97 -10.41
N TRP A 228 11.03 25.99 -11.10
CA TRP A 228 9.72 25.65 -10.50
C TRP A 228 9.54 24.16 -10.21
N ASN A 229 10.10 23.28 -11.07
CA ASN A 229 10.10 21.84 -10.83
C ASN A 229 10.79 21.49 -9.50
N ALA A 230 11.92 22.13 -9.17
CA ALA A 230 12.66 21.89 -7.95
C ALA A 230 11.87 22.32 -6.69
N ILE A 231 11.10 23.42 -6.75
CA ILE A 231 10.22 23.86 -5.67
C ILE A 231 9.12 22.82 -5.40
N VAL A 232 8.49 22.32 -6.48
CA VAL A 232 7.40 21.34 -6.36
C VAL A 232 7.92 20.01 -5.82
N ASP A 233 9.03 19.52 -6.37
CA ASP A 233 9.64 18.26 -5.96
C ASP A 233 10.16 18.33 -4.52
N ALA A 234 10.67 19.48 -4.07
CA ALA A 234 11.04 19.71 -2.69
C ALA A 234 9.87 19.56 -1.72
N GLY A 235 8.71 20.14 -2.07
CA GLY A 235 7.49 19.95 -1.30
C GLY A 235 7.08 18.48 -1.21
N ALA A 236 7.12 17.76 -2.33
CA ALA A 236 6.85 16.32 -2.37
C ALA A 236 7.84 15.50 -1.52
N VAL A 237 9.14 15.85 -1.54
CA VAL A 237 10.18 15.23 -0.70
C VAL A 237 9.86 15.40 0.78
N VAL A 238 9.48 16.60 1.21
CA VAL A 238 9.11 16.86 2.62
C VAL A 238 7.84 16.09 2.99
N GLY A 239 6.82 16.09 2.14
CA GLY A 239 5.57 15.33 2.36
C GLY A 239 5.81 13.82 2.46
N LEU A 240 6.57 13.24 1.54
CA LEU A 240 6.92 11.81 1.53
C LEU A 240 7.84 11.44 2.69
N GLY A 241 8.79 12.30 3.06
CA GLY A 241 9.64 12.11 4.22
C GLY A 241 8.83 12.04 5.51
N TRP A 242 7.89 12.97 5.70
CA TRP A 242 6.94 12.93 6.82
C TRP A 242 6.05 11.67 6.77
N GLY A 243 5.63 11.25 5.58
CA GLY A 243 4.88 10.02 5.37
C GLY A 243 5.65 8.76 5.80
N CYS A 244 6.95 8.68 5.49
CA CYS A 244 7.80 7.60 5.95
C CYS A 244 7.87 7.58 7.49
N ILE A 245 8.22 8.71 8.10
CA ILE A 245 8.33 8.83 9.57
C ILE A 245 7.03 8.42 10.26
N SER A 246 5.90 8.96 9.78
CA SER A 246 4.59 8.67 10.37
C SER A 246 4.14 7.22 10.16
N LEU A 247 4.47 6.59 9.02
CA LEU A 247 4.21 5.17 8.78
C LEU A 247 5.02 4.29 9.76
N GLY A 248 6.32 4.54 9.88
CA GLY A 248 7.19 3.83 10.81
C GLY A 248 6.73 3.98 12.25
N ALA A 249 6.45 5.21 12.70
CA ALA A 249 5.98 5.48 14.05
C ALA A 249 4.63 4.79 14.35
N THR A 250 3.67 4.84 13.42
CA THR A 250 2.36 4.19 13.60
C THR A 250 2.49 2.67 13.64
N TYR A 251 3.38 2.11 12.82
CA TYR A 251 3.64 0.67 12.83
C TYR A 251 4.29 0.20 14.12
N VAL A 252 5.33 0.91 14.60
CA VAL A 252 5.97 0.62 15.89
C VAL A 252 4.95 0.70 17.03
N ARG A 253 4.11 1.74 17.07
CA ARG A 253 3.00 1.82 18.06
C ARG A 253 2.06 0.62 17.99
N SER A 254 1.76 0.14 16.78
CA SER A 254 0.93 -1.05 16.60
C SER A 254 1.60 -2.34 17.05
N LEU A 255 2.94 -2.41 17.09
CA LEU A 255 3.65 -3.54 17.69
C LEU A 255 3.53 -3.54 19.22
N PHE A 256 3.43 -2.35 19.84
CA PHE A 256 3.15 -2.17 21.26
C PHE A 256 1.64 -2.24 21.61
N GLY A 257 0.80 -2.79 20.73
CA GLY A 257 -0.63 -3.02 21.00
C GLY A 257 -1.56 -1.83 20.70
N GLN A 258 -1.03 -0.66 20.30
CA GLN A 258 -1.86 0.47 19.91
C GLN A 258 -2.25 0.37 18.44
N VAL A 259 -3.33 -0.35 18.14
CA VAL A 259 -3.85 -0.48 16.78
C VAL A 259 -4.70 0.76 16.42
N PRO A 260 -4.48 1.41 15.26
CA PRO A 260 -5.30 2.54 14.85
C PRO A 260 -6.79 2.17 14.76
N SER A 261 -7.68 3.02 15.26
CA SER A 261 -9.14 2.84 15.26
C SER A 261 -9.82 3.11 13.91
N ILE A 262 -9.05 3.33 12.85
CA ILE A 262 -9.59 3.62 11.51
C ILE A 262 -10.20 2.36 10.87
N SER A 263 -11.27 2.53 10.11
CA SER A 263 -11.90 1.41 9.40
C SER A 263 -10.98 0.86 8.30
N ALA A 264 -10.89 -0.47 8.20
CA ALA A 264 -10.11 -1.17 7.18
C ALA A 264 -10.78 -1.19 5.79
N GLU A 265 -12.01 -0.65 5.68
CA GLU A 265 -12.81 -0.54 4.46
C GLU A 265 -12.88 -1.84 3.64
N LEU A 266 -13.25 -2.92 4.33
CA LEU A 266 -13.51 -4.24 3.74
C LEU A 266 -14.82 -4.23 2.91
N PRO A 267 -14.97 -5.12 1.91
CA PRO A 267 -16.23 -5.29 1.21
C PRO A 267 -17.32 -5.80 2.16
N SER A 268 -18.57 -5.40 1.93
CA SER A 268 -19.74 -5.71 2.77
C SER A 268 -20.16 -7.18 2.78
N GLU A 269 -19.51 -8.04 2.00
CA GLU A 269 -19.90 -9.44 1.79
C GLU A 269 -18.87 -10.46 2.28
N THR A 270 -17.86 -10.02 3.03
CA THR A 270 -16.84 -10.91 3.60
C THR A 270 -16.97 -10.94 5.12
N GLU A 271 -17.68 -11.96 5.61
CA GLU A 271 -17.55 -12.49 6.96
C GLU A 271 -16.20 -13.25 7.03
N TYR A 272 -15.43 -13.04 8.10
CA TYR A 272 -14.11 -13.66 8.33
C TYR A 272 -14.23 -14.72 9.42
#